data_AF-A0A0R3X0I9-F1
#
_entry.id   AF-A0A0R3X0I9-F1
#
_cell.length_a   1.000
_cell.length_b   1.000
_cell.length_c   1.000
_cell.angle_alpha   90.00
_cell.angle_beta   90.00
_cell.angle_gamma   90.00
#
_symmetry.space_group_name_H-M   'P 1'
#
loop_
_entity.id
_entity.type
_entity.pdbx_description
1 polymer ?
#
loop_
_entity_poly.entity_id
_entity_poly.type
_entity_poly.pdbx_seq_one_letter_code
_entity_poly.pdbx_strand_id
1 'polypeptide(L)'
;MAAESSTNVPPTSTFTEEDEKEIFSHPFFARSAEDMEGNPAYEALRALKYESDDPNANAESFREEGNYYVKQKNYEKAITAYTGGILAKPTDKKILAVLYTNRGIAQAMIKNHGSCVKDCNWAIKQDPTHLKAYLQAAKSLMVLSKPAEAVKVCEAGLKVVANNKTLLELKAKATDLQAAMTIKDEDKQSAVKESHCKLSGAFKQLAARGIVIDFEQPPVGLPDHAAVEISFDHMNLIHWPVLFMYPEFSQTDFVQDVAEYLTIRECLKHVLNPSEPPPWDRERAYTTSEKELEVYFEDTKFAKQMVKVPISRTITELTRCPGFYVRRDLVIVLFVVSKLSENFYKMWIENLRG
;
A
#
# COMPACT_ATOMS: atom_id res chain seq x y z
N MET A 1 47.57 47.67 52.78
CA MET A 1 46.85 46.38 52.74
C MET A 1 46.42 46.13 51.31
N ALA A 2 47.27 45.46 50.52
CA ALA A 2 46.95 45.02 49.18
C ALA A 2 46.44 43.58 49.29
N ALA A 3 45.22 43.33 48.80
CA ALA A 3 44.63 42.01 48.77
C ALA A 3 45.11 41.31 47.49
N GLU A 4 45.90 40.25 47.65
CA GLU A 4 46.27 39.34 46.56
C GLU A 4 45.05 38.44 46.25
N SER A 5 44.49 38.57 45.05
CA SER A 5 43.45 37.68 44.55
C SER A 5 44.10 36.38 44.07
N SER A 6 44.09 35.34 44.90
CA SER A 6 44.46 33.98 44.50
C SER A 6 43.48 33.46 43.45
N THR A 7 43.91 33.41 42.19
CA THR A 7 43.18 32.76 41.11
C THR A 7 43.31 31.25 41.29
N ASN A 8 42.25 30.63 41.81
CA ASN A 8 42.14 29.19 41.94
C ASN A 8 41.76 28.62 40.56
N VAL A 9 42.76 28.46 39.68
CA VAL A 9 42.58 27.77 38.39
C VAL A 9 42.52 26.27 38.69
N PRO A 10 41.41 25.58 38.38
CA PRO A 10 41.35 24.13 38.57
C PRO A 10 42.46 23.48 37.73
N PRO A 11 43.11 22.40 38.22
CA PRO A 11 44.17 21.75 37.48
C PRO A 11 43.63 21.30 36.13
N THR A 12 44.14 21.89 35.05
CA THR A 12 43.84 21.47 33.68
C THR A 12 44.40 20.07 33.50
N SER A 13 43.54 19.11 33.13
CA SER A 13 43.96 17.75 32.79
C SER A 13 45.07 17.84 31.74
N THR A 14 46.23 17.27 32.06
CA THR A 14 47.39 17.17 31.16
C THR A 14 47.22 16.07 30.11
N PHE A 15 46.15 15.27 30.20
CA PHE A 15 45.85 14.23 29.23
C PHE A 15 45.09 14.83 28.04
N THR A 16 45.56 14.53 26.84
CA THR A 16 44.83 14.83 25.61
C THR A 16 43.67 13.85 25.43
N GLU A 17 42.67 14.20 24.61
CA GLU A 17 41.57 13.26 24.29
C GLU A 17 42.06 11.97 23.63
N GLU A 18 43.23 11.99 22.99
CA GLU A 18 43.88 10.81 22.42
C GLU A 18 44.50 9.93 23.51
N ASP A 19 45.18 10.54 24.50
CA ASP A 19 45.74 9.81 25.64
C ASP A 19 44.62 9.17 26.48
N GLU A 20 43.51 9.86 26.67
CA GLU A 20 42.34 9.31 27.36
C GLU A 20 41.78 8.10 26.60
N LYS A 21 41.65 8.17 25.27
CA LYS A 21 41.20 7.03 24.46
C LYS A 21 42.16 5.85 24.56
N GLU A 22 43.47 6.08 24.55
CA GLU A 22 44.46 5.01 24.67
C GLU A 22 44.38 4.34 26.06
N ILE A 23 44.27 5.12 27.13
CA ILE A 23 44.16 4.61 28.50
C ILE A 23 42.86 3.82 28.69
N PHE A 24 41.72 4.37 28.26
CA PHE A 24 40.42 3.70 28.38
C PHE A 24 40.24 2.55 27.39
N SER A 25 41.13 2.39 26.39
CA SER A 25 41.16 1.20 25.54
C SER A 25 41.71 -0.03 26.25
N HIS A 26 42.49 0.15 27.33
CA HIS A 26 43.09 -0.95 28.05
C HIS A 26 42.04 -1.66 28.94
N PRO A 27 41.98 -3.01 28.95
CA PRO A 27 40.95 -3.77 29.66
C PRO A 27 40.81 -3.47 31.15
N PHE A 28 41.90 -3.04 31.78
CA PHE A 28 41.92 -2.71 33.21
C PHE A 28 41.28 -1.35 33.55
N PHE A 29 41.25 -0.42 32.59
CA PHE A 29 40.80 0.96 32.81
C PHE A 29 39.52 1.31 32.04
N ALA A 30 39.11 0.48 31.09
CA ALA A 30 37.93 0.69 30.26
C ALA A 30 36.64 0.84 31.08
N ARG A 31 35.80 1.79 30.67
CA ARG A 31 34.48 2.05 31.28
C ARG A 31 33.39 1.19 30.65
N SER A 32 33.61 0.80 29.39
CA SER A 32 32.67 0.03 28.60
C SER A 32 33.40 -0.94 27.66
N ALA A 33 32.69 -1.93 27.12
CA ALA A 33 33.27 -2.88 26.18
C ALA A 33 33.58 -2.27 24.82
N GLU A 34 32.87 -1.18 24.49
CA GLU A 34 33.04 -0.38 23.30
C GLU A 34 34.38 0.35 23.28
N ASP A 35 34.84 0.83 24.45
CA ASP A 35 36.11 1.54 24.57
C ASP A 35 37.30 0.63 24.27
N MET A 36 37.14 -0.69 24.42
CA MET A 36 38.20 -1.70 24.26
C MET A 36 38.30 -2.31 22.84
N GLU A 37 37.37 -1.99 21.94
CA GLU A 37 37.27 -2.63 20.64
C GLU A 37 38.47 -2.27 19.74
N GLY A 38 39.28 -3.27 19.34
CA GLY A 38 40.53 -3.09 18.59
C GLY A 38 41.80 -3.03 19.45
N ASN A 39 41.71 -3.09 20.79
CA ASN A 39 42.89 -3.20 21.65
C ASN A 39 43.42 -4.66 21.65
N PRO A 40 44.73 -4.89 21.36
CA PRO A 40 45.31 -6.23 21.32
C PRO A 40 45.14 -7.03 22.63
N ALA A 41 45.16 -6.37 23.79
CA ALA A 41 44.96 -7.01 25.08
C ALA A 41 43.50 -7.45 25.30
N TYR A 42 42.53 -6.65 24.83
CA TYR A 42 41.13 -7.03 24.85
C TYR A 42 40.84 -8.17 23.88
N GLU A 43 41.44 -8.14 22.69
CA GLU A 43 41.34 -9.22 21.72
C GLU A 43 41.94 -10.52 22.24
N ALA A 44 43.09 -10.46 22.94
CA ALA A 44 43.69 -11.62 23.60
C ALA A 44 42.81 -12.17 24.72
N LEU A 45 42.21 -11.32 25.56
CA LEU A 45 41.26 -11.75 26.59
C LEU A 45 39.98 -12.34 25.98
N ARG A 46 39.51 -11.77 24.87
CA ARG A 46 38.37 -12.28 24.11
C ARG A 46 38.70 -13.65 23.52
N ALA A 47 39.88 -13.83 22.93
CA ALA A 47 40.37 -15.11 22.45
C ALA A 47 40.37 -16.15 23.59
N LEU A 48 41.00 -15.84 24.72
CA LEU A 48 41.01 -16.72 25.91
C LEU A 48 39.60 -17.12 26.39
N LYS A 49 38.61 -16.22 26.28
CA LYS A 49 37.23 -16.48 26.70
C LYS A 49 36.48 -17.46 25.76
N TYR A 50 36.85 -17.51 24.48
CA TYR A 50 36.21 -18.37 23.47
C TYR A 50 37.15 -19.48 22.94
N GLU A 51 38.34 -19.64 23.54
CA GLU A 51 39.33 -20.70 23.28
C GLU A 51 39.06 -21.97 24.11
N SER A 52 37.79 -22.31 24.35
CA SER A 52 37.51 -23.68 24.77
C SER A 52 37.48 -24.57 23.52
N ASP A 53 38.18 -25.71 23.56
CA ASP A 53 38.16 -26.71 22.48
C ASP A 53 36.76 -27.33 22.29
N ASP A 54 35.80 -27.05 23.21
CA ASP A 54 34.42 -27.52 23.15
C ASP A 54 33.49 -26.49 22.47
N PRO A 55 32.96 -26.79 21.27
CA PRO A 55 31.99 -25.95 20.58
C PRO A 55 30.74 -25.60 21.41
N ASN A 56 30.33 -26.47 22.34
CA ASN A 56 29.15 -26.22 23.17
C ASN A 56 29.42 -25.16 24.24
N ALA A 57 30.58 -25.21 24.90
CA ALA A 57 30.97 -24.22 25.90
C ALA A 57 31.13 -22.82 25.28
N ASN A 58 31.71 -22.75 24.07
CA ASN A 58 31.77 -21.50 23.32
C ASN A 58 30.36 -20.95 22.99
N ALA A 59 29.46 -21.81 22.53
CA ALA A 59 28.08 -21.43 22.24
C ALA A 59 27.32 -20.93 23.49
N GLU A 60 27.60 -21.51 24.67
CA GLU A 60 27.04 -21.05 25.95
C GLU A 60 27.59 -19.70 26.38
N SER A 61 28.90 -19.47 26.23
CA SER A 61 29.54 -18.17 26.49
C SER A 61 28.90 -17.06 25.65
N PHE A 62 28.71 -17.30 24.34
CA PHE A 62 27.98 -16.38 23.45
C PHE A 62 26.51 -16.20 23.82
N ARG A 63 25.84 -17.26 24.30
CA ARG A 63 24.45 -17.17 24.79
C ARG A 63 24.35 -16.25 26.00
N GLU A 64 25.30 -16.33 26.93
CA GLU A 64 25.34 -15.48 28.14
C GLU A 64 25.62 -14.03 27.79
N GLU A 65 26.55 -13.79 26.88
CA GLU A 65 26.83 -12.46 26.33
C GLU A 65 25.59 -11.86 25.64
N GLY A 66 24.89 -12.64 24.80
CA GLY A 66 23.64 -12.20 24.19
C GLY A 66 22.57 -11.87 25.23
N ASN A 67 22.43 -12.68 26.29
CA ASN A 67 21.50 -12.42 27.39
C ASN A 67 21.87 -11.14 28.16
N TYR A 68 23.16 -10.85 28.33
CA TYR A 68 23.63 -9.60 28.93
C TYR A 68 23.18 -8.39 28.10
N TYR A 69 23.41 -8.40 26.78
CA TYR A 69 22.99 -7.30 25.91
C TYR A 69 21.46 -7.13 25.84
N VAL A 70 20.68 -8.23 25.90
CA VAL A 70 19.21 -8.16 26.00
C VAL A 70 18.78 -7.45 27.29
N LYS A 71 19.44 -7.71 28.43
CA LYS A 71 19.15 -7.00 29.69
C LYS A 71 19.45 -5.51 29.59
N GLN A 72 20.49 -5.14 28.84
CA GLN A 72 20.83 -3.75 28.53
C GLN A 72 19.96 -3.13 27.43
N LYS A 73 18.95 -3.85 26.92
CA LYS A 73 18.08 -3.45 25.80
C LYS A 73 18.83 -3.16 24.50
N ASN A 74 20.10 -3.60 24.38
CA ASN A 74 20.87 -3.50 23.16
C ASN A 74 20.65 -4.76 22.32
N TYR A 75 19.56 -4.76 21.55
CA TYR A 75 19.14 -5.95 20.80
C TYR A 75 20.04 -6.26 19.59
N GLU A 76 20.66 -5.24 18.98
CA GLU A 76 21.57 -5.44 17.84
C GLU A 76 22.82 -6.21 18.25
N LYS A 77 23.48 -5.81 19.35
CA LYS A 77 24.63 -6.54 19.89
C LYS A 77 24.25 -7.94 20.35
N ALA A 78 23.06 -8.09 20.94
CA ALA A 78 22.55 -9.42 21.30
C ALA A 78 22.40 -10.34 20.08
N ILE A 79 21.89 -9.83 18.95
CA ILE A 79 21.77 -10.60 17.71
C ILE A 79 23.14 -11.04 17.21
N THR A 80 24.15 -10.16 17.26
CA THR A 80 25.52 -10.49 16.87
C THR A 80 26.11 -11.58 17.77
N ALA A 81 25.97 -11.44 19.09
CA ALA A 81 26.45 -12.44 20.05
C ALA A 81 25.79 -13.82 19.83
N TYR A 82 24.45 -13.88 19.69
CA TYR A 82 23.76 -15.14 19.39
C TYR A 82 24.18 -15.73 18.04
N THR A 83 24.47 -14.89 17.04
CA THR A 83 24.97 -15.34 15.75
C THR A 83 26.37 -15.94 15.88
N GLY A 84 27.25 -15.35 16.69
CA GLY A 84 28.54 -15.94 17.07
C GLY A 84 28.39 -17.33 17.69
N GLY A 85 27.45 -17.50 18.62
CA GLY A 85 27.14 -18.80 19.21
C GLY A 85 26.63 -19.85 18.21
N ILE A 86 25.86 -19.43 17.20
CA ILE A 86 25.42 -20.33 16.12
C ILE A 86 26.59 -20.72 15.21
N LEU A 87 27.49 -19.77 14.92
CA LEU A 87 28.68 -19.99 14.08
C LEU A 87 29.72 -20.90 14.76
N ALA A 88 29.73 -20.96 16.09
CA ALA A 88 30.52 -21.94 16.86
C ALA A 88 30.08 -23.39 16.59
N LYS A 89 28.93 -23.63 15.94
CA LYS A 89 28.40 -24.96 15.57
C LYS A 89 28.35 -25.92 16.78
N PRO A 90 27.59 -25.60 17.84
CA PRO A 90 27.41 -26.51 18.97
C PRO A 90 26.87 -27.85 18.48
N THR A 91 27.39 -28.93 19.05
CA THR A 91 26.91 -30.30 18.80
C THR A 91 25.56 -30.56 19.45
N ASP A 92 25.24 -29.87 20.56
CA ASP A 92 23.94 -29.98 21.21
C ASP A 92 22.86 -29.15 20.49
N LYS A 93 21.87 -29.87 19.94
CA LYS A 93 20.71 -29.29 19.25
C LYS A 93 19.84 -28.43 20.17
N LYS A 94 19.81 -28.70 21.48
CA LYS A 94 19.05 -27.89 22.45
C LYS A 94 19.66 -26.51 22.62
N ILE A 95 20.99 -26.42 22.72
CA ILE A 95 21.72 -25.14 22.77
C ILE A 95 21.45 -24.36 21.49
N LEU A 96 21.53 -25.04 20.34
CA LEU A 96 21.24 -24.43 19.05
C LEU A 96 19.80 -23.90 18.94
N ALA A 97 18.80 -24.66 19.41
CA ALA A 97 17.41 -24.23 19.45
C ALA A 97 17.19 -23.00 20.35
N VAL A 98 17.86 -22.95 21.51
CA VAL A 98 17.83 -21.80 22.42
C VAL A 98 18.46 -20.57 21.78
N LEU A 99 19.61 -20.71 21.12
CA LEU A 99 20.30 -19.61 20.43
C LEU A 99 19.43 -19.03 19.31
N TYR A 100 18.86 -19.87 18.45
CA TYR A 100 17.93 -19.42 17.40
C TYR A 100 16.71 -18.72 18.01
N THR A 101 16.11 -19.28 19.06
CA THR A 101 14.93 -18.67 19.71
C THR A 101 15.26 -17.31 20.32
N ASN A 102 16.39 -17.19 21.02
CA ASN A 102 16.80 -15.93 21.64
C ASN A 102 17.19 -14.87 20.60
N ARG A 103 17.86 -15.26 19.51
CA ARG A 103 18.11 -14.38 18.37
C ARG A 103 16.80 -13.90 17.75
N GLY A 104 15.85 -14.81 17.54
CA GLY A 104 14.52 -14.48 17.03
C GLY A 104 13.77 -13.51 17.94
N ILE A 105 13.83 -13.69 19.27
CA ILE A 105 13.23 -12.75 20.22
C ILE A 105 13.88 -11.37 20.11
N ALA A 106 15.20 -11.28 20.07
CA ALA A 106 15.90 -10.00 19.88
C ALA A 106 15.52 -9.32 18.55
N GLN A 107 15.38 -10.09 17.46
CA GLN A 107 14.86 -9.61 16.17
C GLN A 107 13.42 -9.08 16.28
N ALA A 108 12.55 -9.73 17.05
CA ALA A 108 11.20 -9.22 17.28
C ALA A 108 11.18 -7.91 18.08
N MET A 109 12.12 -7.70 19.00
CA MET A 109 12.23 -6.45 19.76
C MET A 109 12.61 -5.25 18.88
N ILE A 110 13.36 -5.48 17.79
CA ILE A 110 13.63 -4.47 16.75
C ILE A 110 12.58 -4.46 15.62
N LYS A 111 11.39 -5.03 15.87
CA LYS A 111 10.26 -5.13 14.92
C LYS A 111 10.53 -5.96 13.65
N ASN A 112 11.61 -6.74 13.61
CA ASN A 112 11.90 -7.65 12.51
C ASN A 112 11.22 -9.01 12.70
N HIS A 113 9.88 -9.00 12.64
CA HIS A 113 9.07 -10.20 12.89
C HIS A 113 9.26 -11.29 11.82
N GLY A 114 9.60 -10.93 10.58
CA GLY A 114 9.87 -11.89 9.52
C GLY A 114 11.10 -12.76 9.81
N SER A 115 12.20 -12.14 10.25
CA SER A 115 13.40 -12.86 10.68
C SER A 115 13.17 -13.67 11.95
N CYS A 116 12.39 -13.12 12.89
CA CYS A 116 11.99 -13.84 14.10
C CYS A 116 11.31 -15.18 13.79
N VAL A 117 10.34 -15.19 12.85
CA VAL A 117 9.65 -16.42 12.44
C VAL A 117 10.60 -17.43 11.82
N LYS A 118 11.54 -16.98 10.97
CA LYS A 118 12.55 -17.86 10.36
C LYS A 118 13.43 -18.51 11.44
N ASP A 119 13.89 -17.73 12.41
CA ASP A 119 14.72 -18.21 13.51
C ASP A 119 13.95 -19.19 14.40
N CYS A 120 12.70 -18.89 14.73
CA CYS A 120 11.86 -19.81 15.51
C CYS A 120 11.60 -21.13 14.75
N ASN A 121 11.40 -21.07 13.42
CA ASN A 121 11.24 -22.27 12.60
C ASN A 121 12.53 -23.12 12.57
N TRP A 122 13.70 -22.49 12.53
CA TRP A 122 14.97 -23.20 12.68
C TRP A 122 15.11 -23.81 14.07
N ALA A 123 14.75 -23.08 15.13
CA ALA A 123 14.76 -23.62 16.50
C ALA A 123 13.88 -24.86 16.64
N ILE A 124 12.65 -24.82 16.10
CA ILE A 124 11.70 -25.96 16.11
C ILE A 124 12.26 -27.16 15.35
N LYS A 125 13.00 -26.96 14.26
CA LYS A 125 13.66 -28.05 13.52
C LYS A 125 14.77 -28.72 14.33
N GLN A 126 15.50 -27.95 15.15
CA GLN A 126 16.58 -28.48 15.98
C GLN A 126 16.04 -29.19 17.22
N ASP A 127 15.10 -28.55 17.91
CA ASP A 127 14.40 -29.11 19.07
C ASP A 127 12.88 -28.91 18.94
N PRO A 128 12.15 -29.93 18.45
CA PRO A 128 10.70 -29.88 18.36
C PRO A 128 10.00 -29.74 19.72
N THR A 129 10.70 -30.02 20.84
CA THR A 129 10.14 -29.89 22.19
C THR A 129 10.22 -28.46 22.74
N HIS A 130 10.90 -27.55 22.02
CA HIS A 130 11.16 -26.19 22.47
C HIS A 130 9.93 -25.26 22.38
N LEU A 131 9.09 -25.29 23.41
CA LEU A 131 7.83 -24.55 23.48
C LEU A 131 7.96 -23.04 23.23
N LYS A 132 9.05 -22.41 23.69
CA LYS A 132 9.26 -20.96 23.58
C LYS A 132 9.35 -20.49 22.12
N ALA A 133 9.89 -21.33 21.22
CA ALA A 133 9.93 -21.02 19.79
C ALA A 133 8.53 -20.99 19.18
N TYR A 134 7.65 -21.94 19.51
CA TYR A 134 6.26 -21.95 19.02
C TYR A 134 5.50 -20.70 19.47
N LEU A 135 5.64 -20.32 20.74
CA LEU A 135 5.00 -19.11 21.29
C LEU A 135 5.47 -17.84 20.58
N GLN A 136 6.79 -17.71 20.38
CA GLN A 136 7.35 -16.53 19.76
C GLN A 136 7.04 -16.45 18.25
N ALA A 137 7.04 -17.58 17.55
CA ALA A 137 6.62 -17.69 16.16
C ALA A 137 5.16 -17.28 15.98
N ALA A 138 4.24 -17.84 16.78
CA ALA A 138 2.82 -17.51 16.73
C ALA A 138 2.58 -16.02 16.98
N LYS A 139 3.20 -15.43 18.01
CA LYS A 139 3.11 -13.98 18.28
C LYS A 139 3.58 -13.14 17.11
N SER A 140 4.71 -13.51 16.50
CA SER A 140 5.28 -12.76 15.37
C SER A 140 4.44 -12.90 14.11
N LEU A 141 3.85 -14.07 13.85
CA LEU A 141 2.92 -14.28 12.73
C LEU A 141 1.62 -13.48 12.88
N MET A 142 1.13 -13.33 14.12
CA MET A 142 -0.01 -12.45 14.40
C MET A 142 0.29 -10.98 14.09
N VAL A 143 1.50 -10.51 14.43
CA VAL A 143 1.93 -9.13 14.08
C VAL A 143 2.10 -8.96 12.56
N LEU A 144 2.51 -10.00 11.85
CA LEU A 144 2.63 -10.01 10.39
C LEU A 144 1.27 -10.16 9.66
N SER A 145 0.14 -10.15 10.38
CA SER A 145 -1.20 -10.37 9.79
C SER A 145 -1.31 -11.68 9.02
N LYS A 146 -0.63 -12.74 9.49
CA LYS A 146 -0.65 -14.10 8.91
C LYS A 146 -1.31 -15.11 9.86
N PRO A 147 -2.63 -14.98 10.12
CA PRO A 147 -3.30 -15.80 11.13
C PRO A 147 -3.34 -17.29 10.78
N ALA A 148 -3.48 -17.65 9.49
CA ALA A 148 -3.52 -19.05 9.06
C ALA A 148 -2.22 -19.82 9.37
N GLU A 149 -1.07 -19.17 9.19
CA GLU A 149 0.23 -19.73 9.60
C GLU A 149 0.34 -19.82 11.13
N ALA A 150 -0.14 -18.79 11.84
CA ALA A 150 -0.10 -18.75 13.31
C ALA A 150 -0.93 -19.90 13.94
N VAL A 151 -2.12 -20.19 13.42
CA VAL A 151 -2.97 -21.31 13.88
C VAL A 151 -2.20 -22.63 13.76
N LYS A 152 -1.57 -22.90 12.61
CA LYS A 152 -0.80 -24.13 12.37
C LYS A 152 0.36 -24.27 13.35
N VAL A 153 1.08 -23.18 13.62
CA VAL A 153 2.18 -23.18 14.60
C VAL A 153 1.67 -23.43 16.02
N CYS A 154 0.55 -22.82 16.42
CA CYS A 154 -0.06 -23.07 17.71
C CYS A 154 -0.50 -24.53 17.86
N GLU A 155 -1.11 -25.11 16.82
CA GLU A 155 -1.50 -26.52 16.80
C GLU A 155 -0.31 -27.47 16.92
N ALA A 156 0.79 -27.18 16.20
CA ALA A 156 2.02 -27.94 16.34
C ALA A 156 2.58 -27.85 17.77
N GLY A 157 2.59 -26.66 18.38
CA GLY A 157 3.04 -26.47 19.76
C GLY A 157 2.16 -27.19 20.79
N LEU A 158 0.84 -27.22 20.58
CA LEU A 158 -0.10 -27.93 21.45
C LEU A 158 0.04 -29.45 21.38
N LYS A 159 0.50 -30.02 20.25
CA LYS A 159 0.85 -31.46 20.18
C LYS A 159 2.04 -31.81 21.06
N VAL A 160 2.95 -30.86 21.29
CA VAL A 160 4.14 -31.04 22.13
C VAL A 160 3.78 -30.85 23.61
N VAL A 161 3.04 -29.78 23.93
CA VAL A 161 2.60 -29.47 25.30
C VAL A 161 1.09 -29.27 25.33
N ALA A 162 0.37 -30.36 25.62
CA ALA A 162 -1.08 -30.49 25.45
C ALA A 162 -1.95 -29.48 26.21
N ASN A 163 -1.45 -28.78 27.23
CA ASN A 163 -2.24 -27.90 28.10
C ASN A 163 -1.62 -26.51 28.31
N ASN A 164 -0.94 -25.95 27.31
CA ASN A 164 -0.40 -24.60 27.44
C ASN A 164 -1.49 -23.53 27.22
N LYS A 165 -1.89 -22.84 28.30
CA LYS A 165 -2.90 -21.74 28.27
C LYS A 165 -2.56 -20.65 27.25
N THR A 166 -1.30 -20.23 27.18
CA THR A 166 -0.90 -19.14 26.28
C THR A 166 -0.98 -19.49 24.80
N LEU A 167 -0.71 -20.75 24.42
CA LEU A 167 -0.89 -21.22 23.04
C LEU A 167 -2.37 -21.35 22.67
N LEU A 168 -3.23 -21.79 23.61
CA LEU A 168 -4.67 -21.84 23.38
C LEU A 168 -5.26 -20.45 23.14
N GLU A 169 -4.89 -19.46 23.97
CA GLU A 169 -5.31 -18.07 23.80
C GLU A 169 -4.80 -17.47 22.46
N LEU A 170 -3.55 -17.74 22.09
CA LEU A 170 -3.00 -17.29 20.82
C LEU A 170 -3.69 -17.95 19.63
N LYS A 171 -4.02 -19.24 19.74
CA LYS A 171 -4.78 -19.96 18.71
C LYS A 171 -6.17 -19.33 18.51
N ALA A 172 -6.91 -19.06 19.58
CA ALA A 172 -8.23 -18.44 19.52
C ALA A 172 -8.17 -17.07 18.83
N LYS A 173 -7.22 -16.21 19.24
CA LYS A 173 -7.02 -14.90 18.59
C LYS A 173 -6.66 -15.04 17.10
N ALA A 174 -5.85 -16.04 16.75
CA ALA A 174 -5.49 -16.30 15.36
C ALA A 174 -6.68 -16.79 14.53
N THR A 175 -7.54 -17.66 15.07
CA THR A 175 -8.75 -18.13 14.38
C THR A 175 -9.76 -17.01 14.17
N ASP A 176 -9.96 -16.14 15.18
CA ASP A 176 -10.88 -15.00 15.07
C ASP A 176 -10.41 -14.01 13.99
N LEU A 177 -9.11 -13.72 13.98
CA LEU A 177 -8.51 -12.86 12.96
C LEU A 177 -8.60 -13.50 11.56
N GLN A 178 -8.40 -14.81 11.46
CA GLN A 178 -8.54 -15.54 10.20
C GLN A 178 -9.97 -15.44 9.66
N ALA A 179 -10.98 -15.70 10.52
CA ALA A 179 -12.39 -15.62 10.15
C ALA A 179 -12.78 -14.21 9.67
N ALA A 180 -12.33 -13.17 10.38
CA ALA A 180 -12.58 -11.79 10.00
C ALA A 180 -11.92 -11.41 8.65
N MET A 181 -10.74 -11.95 8.34
CA MET A 181 -10.09 -11.75 7.05
C MET A 181 -10.83 -12.46 5.92
N THR A 182 -11.23 -13.71 6.11
CA THR A 182 -11.98 -14.46 5.09
C THR A 182 -13.31 -13.81 4.74
N ILE A 183 -14.05 -13.31 5.74
CA ILE A 183 -15.32 -12.59 5.49
C ILE A 183 -15.06 -11.35 4.63
N LYS A 184 -14.05 -10.53 4.98
CA LYS A 184 -13.70 -9.33 4.20
C LYS A 184 -13.26 -9.66 2.77
N ASP A 185 -12.53 -10.76 2.58
CA ASP A 185 -12.08 -11.17 1.26
C ASP A 185 -13.25 -11.73 0.42
N GLU A 186 -14.18 -12.46 1.05
CA GLU A 186 -15.43 -12.91 0.42
C GLU A 186 -16.34 -11.75 0.03
N ASP A 187 -16.49 -10.73 0.88
CA ASP A 187 -17.25 -9.50 0.60
C ASP A 187 -16.64 -8.74 -0.59
N LYS A 188 -15.31 -8.58 -0.61
CA LYS A 188 -14.63 -7.95 -1.74
C LYS A 188 -14.79 -8.75 -3.03
N GLN A 189 -14.66 -10.07 -2.96
CA GLN A 189 -14.79 -10.93 -4.15
C GLN A 189 -16.22 -10.99 -4.66
N SER A 190 -17.22 -11.01 -3.78
CA SER A 190 -18.64 -10.99 -4.16
C SER A 190 -19.00 -9.65 -4.78
N ALA A 191 -18.56 -8.52 -4.22
CA ALA A 191 -18.74 -7.20 -4.83
C ALA A 191 -18.14 -7.13 -6.25
N VAL A 192 -16.90 -7.60 -6.44
CA VAL A 192 -16.25 -7.63 -7.77
C VAL A 192 -16.99 -8.54 -8.76
N LYS A 193 -17.43 -9.72 -8.33
CA LYS A 193 -18.20 -10.66 -9.18
C LYS A 193 -19.55 -10.08 -9.56
N GLU A 194 -20.23 -9.41 -8.64
CA GLU A 194 -21.52 -8.75 -8.88
C GLU A 194 -21.36 -7.63 -9.92
N SER A 195 -20.39 -6.73 -9.76
CA SER A 195 -20.10 -5.68 -10.73
C SER A 195 -19.78 -6.25 -12.12
N HIS A 196 -18.99 -7.32 -12.20
CA HIS A 196 -18.67 -7.98 -13.47
C HIS A 196 -19.90 -8.61 -14.15
N CYS A 197 -20.79 -9.24 -13.37
CA CYS A 197 -22.04 -9.80 -13.91
C CYS A 197 -23.00 -8.71 -14.39
N LYS A 198 -23.13 -7.60 -13.64
CA LYS A 198 -23.92 -6.43 -14.04
C LYS A 198 -23.45 -5.85 -15.37
N LEU A 199 -22.15 -5.60 -15.49
CA LEU A 199 -21.54 -5.12 -16.74
C LEU A 199 -21.77 -6.09 -17.90
N SER A 200 -21.57 -7.39 -17.70
CA SER A 200 -21.83 -8.40 -18.74
C SER A 200 -23.30 -8.45 -19.17
N GLY A 201 -24.22 -8.27 -18.22
CA GLY A 201 -25.66 -8.14 -18.49
C GLY A 201 -25.98 -6.91 -19.34
N ALA A 202 -25.45 -5.75 -18.94
CA ALA A 202 -25.62 -4.50 -19.68
C ALA A 202 -25.09 -4.61 -21.11
N PHE A 203 -23.87 -5.13 -21.31
CA PHE A 203 -23.30 -5.32 -22.66
C PHE A 203 -24.21 -6.16 -23.57
N LYS A 204 -24.81 -7.23 -23.06
CA LYS A 204 -25.75 -8.05 -23.83
C LYS A 204 -27.01 -7.28 -24.21
N GLN A 205 -27.56 -6.49 -23.30
CA GLN A 205 -28.75 -5.68 -23.58
C GLN A 205 -28.46 -4.56 -24.59
N LEU A 206 -27.29 -3.92 -24.49
CA LEU A 206 -26.86 -2.89 -25.44
C LEU A 206 -26.62 -3.48 -26.84
N ALA A 207 -25.96 -4.63 -26.92
CA ALA A 207 -25.75 -5.35 -28.18
C ALA A 207 -27.09 -5.75 -28.84
N ALA A 208 -28.08 -6.18 -28.04
CA ALA A 208 -29.42 -6.51 -28.55
C ALA A 208 -30.15 -5.29 -29.14
N ARG A 209 -29.82 -4.07 -28.71
CA ARG A 209 -30.35 -2.81 -29.27
C ARG A 209 -29.52 -2.27 -30.44
N GLY A 210 -28.46 -2.97 -30.84
CA GLY A 210 -27.59 -2.58 -31.95
C GLY A 210 -26.66 -1.40 -31.63
N ILE A 211 -26.41 -1.11 -30.34
CA ILE A 211 -25.54 -0.01 -29.93
C ILE A 211 -24.08 -0.44 -30.10
N VAL A 212 -23.30 0.39 -30.79
CA VAL A 212 -21.88 0.14 -31.05
C VAL A 212 -21.07 0.56 -29.83
N ILE A 213 -20.22 -0.34 -29.34
CA ILE A 213 -19.32 -0.09 -28.22
C ILE A 213 -17.89 -0.23 -28.72
N ASP A 214 -17.07 0.78 -28.46
CA ASP A 214 -15.66 0.79 -28.80
C ASP A 214 -14.83 0.34 -27.58
N PHE A 215 -14.12 -0.78 -27.75
CA PHE A 215 -13.27 -1.38 -26.72
C PHE A 215 -11.79 -0.96 -26.83
N GLU A 216 -11.39 -0.31 -27.93
CA GLU A 216 -10.01 0.11 -28.17
C GLU A 216 -9.68 1.41 -27.43
N GLN A 217 -10.70 2.24 -27.23
CA GLN A 217 -10.58 3.51 -26.53
C GLN A 217 -10.29 3.31 -25.03
N PRO A 218 -9.30 4.03 -24.46
CA PRO A 218 -9.04 3.96 -23.03
C PRO A 218 -10.25 4.50 -22.24
N PRO A 219 -10.47 3.99 -21.01
CA PRO A 219 -11.50 4.53 -20.12
C PRO A 219 -11.19 6.00 -19.82
N VAL A 220 -12.23 6.79 -19.59
CA VAL A 220 -12.10 8.25 -19.41
C VAL A 220 -11.39 8.62 -18.10
N GLY A 221 -11.21 7.65 -17.19
CA GLY A 221 -10.48 7.85 -15.93
C GLY A 221 -11.27 8.68 -14.93
N LEU A 222 -12.60 8.46 -14.86
CA LEU A 222 -13.46 9.15 -13.90
C LEU A 222 -13.08 8.76 -12.46
N PRO A 223 -13.21 9.68 -11.48
CA PRO A 223 -12.88 9.41 -10.09
C PRO A 223 -13.70 8.23 -9.51
N ASP A 224 -13.13 7.48 -8.56
CA ASP A 224 -13.78 6.30 -7.94
C ASP A 224 -15.17 6.61 -7.34
N HIS A 225 -15.40 7.85 -6.89
CA HIS A 225 -16.68 8.30 -6.33
C HIS A 225 -17.74 8.66 -7.37
N ALA A 226 -17.40 8.70 -8.66
CA ALA A 226 -18.34 9.04 -9.73
C ALA A 226 -19.39 7.94 -9.97
N ALA A 227 -19.18 6.73 -9.43
CA ALA A 227 -20.12 5.59 -9.45
C ALA A 227 -20.82 5.41 -10.80
N VAL A 228 -20.03 5.36 -11.87
CA VAL A 228 -20.53 5.29 -13.25
C VAL A 228 -21.12 3.91 -13.51
N GLU A 229 -22.43 3.79 -13.33
CA GLU A 229 -23.18 2.60 -13.70
C GLU A 229 -24.29 2.98 -14.66
N ILE A 230 -24.27 2.34 -15.84
CA ILE A 230 -25.44 2.33 -16.71
C ILE A 230 -26.58 1.65 -15.95
N SER A 231 -27.79 2.22 -16.03
CA SER A 231 -28.96 1.62 -15.42
C SER A 231 -30.11 1.50 -16.40
N PHE A 232 -31.08 0.67 -16.04
CA PHE A 232 -32.27 0.43 -16.84
C PHE A 232 -33.47 0.67 -15.93
N ASP A 233 -34.43 1.50 -16.37
CA ASP A 233 -35.62 1.80 -15.60
C ASP A 233 -36.65 0.66 -15.63
N HIS A 234 -37.79 0.88 -14.98
CA HIS A 234 -38.91 -0.07 -14.96
C HIS A 234 -39.56 -0.28 -16.34
N MET A 235 -39.36 0.63 -17.30
CA MET A 235 -39.81 0.51 -18.69
C MET A 235 -38.75 -0.12 -19.59
N ASN A 236 -37.60 -0.53 -19.03
CA ASN A 236 -36.44 -0.99 -19.78
C ASN A 236 -35.91 0.11 -20.72
N LEU A 237 -35.95 1.38 -20.33
CA LEU A 237 -35.23 2.47 -20.97
C LEU A 237 -33.83 2.58 -20.38
N ILE A 238 -32.86 2.91 -21.21
CA ILE A 238 -31.48 3.07 -20.77
C ILE A 238 -31.28 4.43 -20.14
N HIS A 239 -30.58 4.43 -19.01
CA HIS A 239 -30.06 5.62 -18.36
C HIS A 239 -28.54 5.67 -18.57
N TRP A 240 -28.11 6.69 -19.31
CA TRP A 240 -26.73 6.87 -19.74
C TRP A 240 -25.99 7.85 -18.84
N PRO A 241 -24.75 7.53 -18.45
CA PRO A 241 -23.81 8.54 -18.00
C PRO A 241 -23.27 9.32 -19.20
N VAL A 242 -23.39 10.65 -19.15
CA VAL A 242 -23.01 11.56 -20.24
C VAL A 242 -21.95 12.55 -19.74
N LEU A 243 -20.83 12.61 -20.44
CA LEU A 243 -19.73 13.54 -20.20
C LEU A 243 -19.71 14.62 -21.28
N PHE A 244 -19.89 15.87 -20.85
CA PHE A 244 -19.72 17.04 -21.69
C PHE A 244 -18.30 17.59 -21.55
N MET A 245 -17.60 17.71 -22.67
CA MET A 245 -16.25 18.25 -22.77
C MET A 245 -16.32 19.67 -23.35
N TYR A 246 -15.71 20.64 -22.67
CA TYR A 246 -15.58 22.02 -23.13
C TYR A 246 -14.10 22.27 -23.50
N PRO A 247 -13.69 21.96 -24.74
CA PRO A 247 -12.28 21.97 -25.13
C PRO A 247 -11.63 23.36 -25.05
N GLU A 248 -12.42 24.44 -25.17
CA GLU A 248 -11.94 25.82 -25.03
C GLU A 248 -11.31 26.09 -23.67
N PHE A 249 -11.96 25.60 -22.60
CA PHE A 249 -11.55 25.85 -21.22
C PHE A 249 -10.88 24.64 -20.56
N SER A 250 -10.75 23.54 -21.31
CA SER A 250 -10.32 22.24 -20.76
C SER A 250 -11.15 21.83 -19.53
N GLN A 251 -12.44 22.10 -19.58
CA GLN A 251 -13.40 21.77 -18.52
C GLN A 251 -14.28 20.60 -18.94
N THR A 252 -14.87 19.94 -17.96
CA THR A 252 -15.77 18.80 -18.18
C THR A 252 -16.92 18.83 -17.19
N ASP A 253 -18.14 18.53 -17.65
CA ASP A 253 -19.29 18.27 -16.79
C ASP A 253 -19.76 16.84 -16.97
N PHE A 254 -20.04 16.16 -15.87
CA PHE A 254 -20.49 14.77 -15.87
C PHE A 254 -21.92 14.66 -15.32
N VAL A 255 -22.84 14.19 -16.16
CA VAL A 255 -24.22 13.90 -15.78
C VAL A 255 -24.36 12.40 -15.64
N GLN A 256 -24.54 11.94 -14.39
CA GLN A 256 -24.55 10.52 -14.04
C GLN A 256 -25.74 9.76 -14.64
N ASP A 257 -26.90 10.40 -14.71
CA ASP A 257 -28.16 9.75 -15.00
C ASP A 257 -28.97 10.53 -16.06
N VAL A 258 -28.88 10.07 -17.31
CA VAL A 258 -29.62 10.64 -18.44
C VAL A 258 -30.47 9.57 -19.11
N ALA A 259 -31.79 9.69 -18.99
CA ALA A 259 -32.70 8.80 -19.69
C ALA A 259 -32.58 8.92 -21.22
N GLU A 260 -32.62 7.79 -21.95
CA GLU A 260 -32.32 7.75 -23.38
C GLU A 260 -33.29 8.54 -24.28
N TYR A 261 -34.48 8.89 -23.77
CA TYR A 261 -35.47 9.67 -24.49
C TYR A 261 -35.23 11.20 -24.39
N LEU A 262 -34.37 11.64 -23.47
CA LEU A 262 -34.05 13.06 -23.32
C LEU A 262 -33.22 13.57 -24.49
N THR A 263 -33.43 14.83 -24.83
CA THR A 263 -32.64 15.54 -25.83
C THR A 263 -31.32 16.04 -25.25
N ILE A 264 -30.29 16.15 -26.10
CA ILE A 264 -28.99 16.71 -25.70
C ILE A 264 -29.18 18.11 -25.08
N ARG A 265 -30.12 18.91 -25.62
CA ARG A 265 -30.48 20.22 -25.08
C ARG A 265 -31.01 20.14 -23.65
N GLU A 266 -31.87 19.18 -23.34
CA GLU A 266 -32.39 19.00 -21.98
C GLU A 266 -31.27 18.63 -21.02
N CYS A 267 -30.36 17.72 -21.43
CA CYS A 267 -29.17 17.40 -20.66
C CYS A 267 -28.30 18.62 -20.40
N LEU A 268 -28.04 19.44 -21.42
CA LEU A 268 -27.24 20.66 -21.31
C LEU A 268 -27.87 21.73 -20.42
N LYS A 269 -29.20 21.80 -20.32
CA LYS A 269 -29.86 22.75 -19.40
C LYS A 269 -29.57 22.46 -17.93
N HIS A 270 -29.24 21.21 -17.58
CA HIS A 270 -28.86 20.85 -16.22
C HIS A 270 -27.46 21.33 -15.83
N VAL A 271 -26.55 21.46 -16.82
CA VAL A 271 -25.15 21.85 -16.60
C VAL A 271 -24.88 23.32 -16.95
N LEU A 272 -25.56 23.86 -17.97
CA LEU A 272 -25.46 25.24 -18.44
C LEU A 272 -26.71 26.03 -18.06
N ASN A 273 -26.85 26.33 -16.76
CA ASN A 273 -27.97 27.13 -16.26
C ASN A 273 -27.78 28.62 -16.61
N PRO A 274 -28.69 29.27 -17.36
CA PRO A 274 -28.55 30.68 -17.71
C PRO A 274 -28.59 31.63 -16.51
N SER A 275 -29.27 31.25 -15.42
CA SER A 275 -29.36 32.05 -14.20
C SER A 275 -28.10 31.96 -13.35
N GLU A 276 -27.40 30.83 -13.43
CA GLU A 276 -26.19 30.54 -12.66
C GLU A 276 -25.18 29.86 -13.60
N PRO A 277 -24.47 30.66 -14.44
CA PRO A 277 -23.53 30.10 -15.41
C PRO A 277 -22.31 29.51 -14.70
N PRO A 278 -21.64 28.52 -15.31
CA PRO A 278 -20.41 27.96 -14.75
C PRO A 278 -19.33 29.03 -14.50
N PRO A 279 -18.49 28.88 -13.46
CA PRO A 279 -17.51 29.91 -13.08
C PRO A 279 -16.43 30.15 -14.15
N TRP A 280 -16.24 29.19 -15.05
CA TRP A 280 -15.31 29.30 -16.17
C TRP A 280 -15.91 30.07 -17.37
N ASP A 281 -17.24 30.15 -17.52
CA ASP A 281 -17.92 30.89 -18.59
C ASP A 281 -18.18 32.36 -18.22
N ARG A 282 -17.09 33.14 -18.10
CA ARG A 282 -17.18 34.56 -17.71
C ARG A 282 -17.91 35.42 -18.73
N GLU A 283 -17.80 35.06 -20.01
CA GLU A 283 -18.39 35.80 -21.14
C GLU A 283 -19.84 35.39 -21.43
N ARG A 284 -20.35 34.36 -20.72
CA ARG A 284 -21.69 33.78 -20.92
C ARG A 284 -21.90 33.32 -22.36
N ALA A 285 -20.85 32.78 -22.95
CA ALA A 285 -20.85 32.31 -24.33
C ALA A 285 -21.54 30.96 -24.47
N TYR A 286 -21.61 30.14 -23.41
CA TYR A 286 -22.14 28.79 -23.45
C TYR A 286 -23.64 28.79 -23.09
N THR A 287 -24.47 29.05 -24.10
CA THR A 287 -25.94 29.04 -23.98
C THR A 287 -26.53 27.68 -24.36
N THR A 288 -27.85 27.50 -24.24
CA THR A 288 -28.57 26.29 -24.70
C THR A 288 -29.31 26.51 -26.03
N SER A 289 -28.93 27.56 -26.78
CA SER A 289 -29.50 27.92 -28.08
C SER A 289 -28.82 27.17 -29.22
N GLU A 290 -29.61 26.54 -30.11
CA GLU A 290 -29.10 25.84 -31.31
C GLU A 290 -28.34 26.74 -32.28
N LYS A 291 -28.59 28.05 -32.25
CA LYS A 291 -27.92 28.98 -33.15
C LYS A 291 -26.47 29.21 -32.72
N GLU A 292 -26.22 29.19 -31.42
CA GLU A 292 -24.98 29.62 -30.77
C GLU A 292 -24.13 28.43 -30.33
N LEU A 293 -24.75 27.35 -29.87
CA LEU A 293 -24.05 26.17 -29.35
C LEU A 293 -24.03 25.04 -30.37
N GLU A 294 -22.88 24.41 -30.53
CA GLU A 294 -22.70 23.22 -31.35
C GLU A 294 -22.15 22.07 -30.52
N VAL A 295 -22.66 20.87 -30.79
CA VAL A 295 -22.23 19.65 -30.12
C VAL A 295 -21.67 18.67 -31.14
N TYR A 296 -20.59 18.00 -30.77
CA TYR A 296 -19.85 17.06 -31.59
C TYR A 296 -19.60 15.76 -30.84
N PHE A 297 -19.43 14.66 -31.58
CA PHE A 297 -18.82 13.43 -31.07
C PHE A 297 -17.65 13.04 -31.97
N GLU A 298 -16.69 12.30 -31.43
CA GLU A 298 -15.57 11.76 -32.21
C GLU A 298 -16.02 10.48 -32.92
N ASP A 299 -15.80 10.36 -34.24
CA ASP A 299 -16.03 9.13 -34.99
C ASP A 299 -14.72 8.34 -35.14
N THR A 300 -14.67 7.12 -34.59
CA THR A 300 -13.48 6.26 -34.67
C THR A 300 -13.39 5.45 -35.96
N LYS A 301 -14.47 5.34 -36.75
CA LYS A 301 -14.45 4.60 -38.03
C LYS A 301 -13.77 5.39 -39.14
N PHE A 302 -13.81 6.72 -39.08
CA PHE A 302 -13.27 7.60 -40.12
C PHE A 302 -12.31 8.63 -39.52
N ALA A 303 -11.06 8.22 -39.30
CA ALA A 303 -9.92 9.11 -39.03
C ALA A 303 -10.07 10.10 -37.84
N LYS A 304 -10.85 9.76 -36.79
CA LYS A 304 -11.11 10.63 -35.62
C LYS A 304 -11.71 11.98 -36.00
N GLN A 305 -12.58 11.99 -37.00
CA GLN A 305 -13.29 13.21 -37.37
C GLN A 305 -14.36 13.54 -36.33
N MET A 306 -14.51 14.83 -36.01
CA MET A 306 -15.60 15.30 -35.16
C MET A 306 -16.88 15.42 -36.00
N VAL A 307 -17.91 14.68 -35.62
CA VAL A 307 -19.21 14.71 -36.29
C VAL A 307 -20.15 15.62 -35.51
N LYS A 308 -20.67 16.63 -36.19
CA LYS A 308 -21.64 17.58 -35.62
C LYS A 308 -23.00 16.93 -35.42
N VAL A 309 -23.63 17.16 -34.26
CA VAL A 309 -24.97 16.67 -33.93
C VAL A 309 -25.88 17.82 -33.46
N PRO A 310 -27.13 17.90 -33.96
CA PRO A 310 -28.12 18.85 -33.44
C PRO A 310 -28.47 18.55 -31.98
N ILE A 311 -28.51 19.58 -31.13
CA ILE A 311 -28.86 19.41 -29.71
C ILE A 311 -30.34 19.06 -29.48
N SER A 312 -31.19 19.16 -30.50
CA SER A 312 -32.58 18.68 -30.48
C SER A 312 -32.72 17.16 -30.57
N ARG A 313 -31.65 16.43 -30.93
CA ARG A 313 -31.70 14.97 -30.98
C ARG A 313 -31.77 14.36 -29.59
N THR A 314 -32.47 13.24 -29.49
CA THR A 314 -32.49 12.41 -28.28
C THR A 314 -31.22 11.57 -28.17
N ILE A 315 -30.90 11.09 -26.96
CA ILE A 315 -29.79 10.16 -26.77
C ILE A 315 -30.02 8.84 -27.53
N THR A 316 -31.27 8.39 -27.64
CA THR A 316 -31.65 7.24 -28.49
C THR A 316 -31.31 7.47 -29.95
N GLU A 317 -31.59 8.66 -30.48
CA GLU A 317 -31.22 9.02 -31.86
C GLU A 317 -29.71 9.16 -32.03
N LEU A 318 -29.03 9.72 -31.04
CA LEU A 318 -27.58 9.87 -31.00
C LEU A 318 -26.87 8.51 -31.11
N THR A 319 -27.28 7.54 -30.28
CA THR A 319 -26.69 6.19 -30.25
C THR A 319 -26.88 5.40 -31.56
N ARG A 320 -27.81 5.84 -32.42
CA ARG A 320 -28.07 5.26 -33.74
C ARG A 320 -27.40 6.02 -34.89
N CYS A 321 -26.71 7.13 -34.61
CA CYS A 321 -25.99 7.87 -35.63
C CYS A 321 -24.88 7.01 -36.26
N PRO A 322 -24.70 7.05 -37.59
CA PRO A 322 -23.53 6.46 -38.22
C PRO A 322 -22.25 7.04 -37.61
N GLY A 323 -21.31 6.16 -37.27
CA GLY A 323 -20.02 6.56 -36.67
C GLY A 323 -20.06 6.79 -35.16
N PHE A 324 -21.24 6.92 -34.55
CA PHE A 324 -21.34 7.05 -33.10
C PHE A 324 -21.03 5.73 -32.41
N TYR A 325 -20.31 5.82 -31.30
CA TYR A 325 -20.00 4.70 -30.43
C TYR A 325 -20.07 5.14 -28.97
N VAL A 326 -20.32 4.17 -28.10
CA VAL A 326 -20.16 4.34 -26.66
C VAL A 326 -18.81 3.77 -26.25
N ARG A 327 -18.09 4.43 -25.35
CA ARG A 327 -16.80 3.93 -24.86
C ARG A 327 -16.99 2.66 -24.01
N ARG A 328 -15.90 1.91 -23.79
CA ARG A 328 -15.89 0.67 -22.99
C ARG A 328 -16.47 0.82 -21.58
N ASP A 329 -16.32 1.99 -20.97
CA ASP A 329 -16.85 2.37 -19.66
C ASP A 329 -18.34 2.75 -19.70
N LEU A 330 -19.01 2.56 -20.84
CA LEU A 330 -20.43 2.83 -21.07
C LEU A 330 -20.81 4.32 -20.91
N VAL A 331 -19.83 5.21 -21.09
CA VAL A 331 -20.00 6.67 -21.04
C VAL A 331 -20.17 7.23 -22.45
N ILE A 332 -21.15 8.11 -22.60
CA ILE A 332 -21.30 8.95 -23.79
C ILE A 332 -20.44 10.19 -23.62
N VAL A 333 -19.56 10.48 -24.58
CA VAL A 333 -18.72 11.68 -24.56
C VAL A 333 -19.16 12.61 -25.67
N LEU A 334 -19.43 13.86 -25.31
CA LEU A 334 -19.87 14.91 -26.23
C LEU A 334 -18.99 16.14 -26.06
N PHE A 335 -18.54 16.72 -27.17
CA PHE A 335 -17.78 17.96 -27.19
C PHE A 335 -18.72 19.13 -27.47
N VAL A 336 -18.67 20.13 -26.59
CA VAL A 336 -19.55 21.29 -26.63
C VAL A 336 -18.72 22.52 -26.98
N VAL A 337 -19.12 23.23 -28.02
CA VAL A 337 -18.40 24.42 -28.50
C VAL A 337 -19.40 25.55 -28.76
N SER A 338 -19.07 26.76 -28.28
CA SER A 338 -19.87 27.95 -28.56
C SER A 338 -19.33 28.73 -29.75
N LYS A 339 -20.23 29.16 -30.64
CA LYS A 339 -19.93 30.10 -31.74
C LYS A 339 -19.69 31.53 -31.26
N LEU A 340 -20.18 31.87 -30.06
CA LEU A 340 -19.99 33.19 -29.50
C LEU A 340 -18.51 33.43 -29.13
N SER A 341 -17.76 32.37 -28.83
CA SER A 341 -16.30 32.44 -28.73
C SER A 341 -15.66 32.42 -30.13
N GLU A 342 -15.66 33.57 -30.81
CA GLU A 342 -15.26 33.64 -32.22
C GLU A 342 -13.85 33.11 -32.49
N ASN A 343 -12.89 33.43 -31.61
CA ASN A 343 -11.49 33.05 -31.81
C ASN A 343 -11.30 31.54 -31.69
N PHE A 344 -11.86 30.94 -30.63
CA PHE A 344 -11.77 29.49 -30.42
C PHE A 344 -12.58 28.74 -31.49
N TYR A 345 -13.79 29.21 -31.81
CA TYR A 345 -14.65 28.57 -32.81
C TYR A 345 -14.00 28.56 -34.19
N LYS A 346 -13.36 29.65 -34.63
CA LYS A 346 -12.61 29.69 -35.90
C LYS A 346 -11.50 28.64 -35.92
N MET A 347 -10.67 28.59 -34.87
CA MET A 347 -9.60 27.60 -34.74
C MET A 347 -10.15 26.16 -34.71
N TRP A 348 -11.25 25.92 -33.99
CA TRP A 348 -11.91 24.62 -33.92
C TRP A 348 -12.34 24.15 -35.31
N ILE A 349 -13.06 24.98 -36.06
CA ILE A 349 -13.53 24.63 -37.41
C ILE A 349 -12.37 24.44 -38.40
N GLU A 350 -11.28 25.20 -38.28
CA GLU A 350 -10.07 24.99 -39.08
C GLU A 350 -9.45 23.61 -38.81
N ASN A 351 -9.34 23.21 -37.54
CA ASN A 351 -8.85 21.89 -37.14
C ASN A 351 -9.75 20.73 -37.59
N LEU A 352 -11.04 20.97 -37.85
CA LEU A 352 -11.93 19.95 -38.41
C LEU A 352 -11.75 19.74 -39.91
N ARG A 353 -11.14 20.71 -40.62
CA ARG A 353 -10.99 20.68 -42.09
C ARG A 353 -9.62 20.18 -42.54
N GLY A 354 -8.60 20.28 -41.68
CA GLY A 354 -7.26 19.74 -41.90
C GLY A 354 -7.17 18.29 -41.46
#